data_AF-E8LY22-F1
#
_entry.id   AF-E8LY22-F1
#
_cell.length_a   1.000
_cell.length_b   1.000
_cell.length_c   1.000
_cell.angle_alpha   90.00
_cell.angle_beta   90.00
_cell.angle_gamma   90.00
#
_symmetry.space_group_name_H-M   'P 1'
#
loop_
_entity.id
_entity.type
_entity.pdbx_description
1 polymer ?
#
loop_
_entity_poly.entity_id
_entity_poly.type
_entity_poly.pdbx_seq_one_letter_code
_entity_poly.pdbx_strand_id
1 'polypeptide(L)'
;MHSAATQTLLTLADNTTQLWLSSSYASQKNLIDNLRFHCGVSIEPSQQKASFAVIAEQDLAEFSWGDATFSPGNEEYPDSSTTVIVELNALSIASESTASQVLRLTGPGIKTHVEIDSGSMPTSLMTFLEQRQERYTFPRGIDLLLVSGETLLAIPRTTKIEVTACTSQ
;
A
#
# COMPACT_ATOMS: atom_id res chain seq x y z
N MET A 1 8.87 11.23 3.34
CA MET A 1 8.76 9.93 2.66
C MET A 1 9.74 8.99 3.34
N HIS A 2 9.25 7.83 3.76
CA HIS A 2 10.04 6.76 4.37
C HIS A 2 11.11 6.26 3.40
N SER A 3 12.23 5.78 3.95
CA SER A 3 13.36 5.29 3.17
C SER A 3 12.94 4.16 2.22
N ALA A 4 12.15 3.20 2.69
CA ALA A 4 11.64 2.10 1.89
C ALA A 4 10.73 2.54 0.73
N ALA A 5 9.84 3.53 0.95
CA ALA A 5 9.03 4.12 -0.12
C ALA A 5 9.92 4.79 -1.18
N THR A 6 10.88 5.59 -0.73
CA THR A 6 11.81 6.31 -1.61
C THR A 6 12.65 5.33 -2.45
N GLN A 7 13.22 4.30 -1.82
CA GLN A 7 14.01 3.27 -2.50
C GLN A 7 13.18 2.46 -3.49
N THR A 8 11.93 2.16 -3.15
CA THR A 8 11.00 1.48 -4.07
C THR A 8 10.79 2.32 -5.34
N LEU A 9 10.50 3.62 -5.19
CA LEU A 9 10.31 4.51 -6.33
C LEU A 9 11.60 4.71 -7.13
N LEU A 10 12.75 4.86 -6.49
CA LEU A 10 14.05 4.93 -7.18
C LEU A 10 14.38 3.66 -7.97
N THR A 11 13.85 2.51 -7.55
CA THR A 11 14.11 1.21 -8.18
C THR A 11 13.14 0.92 -9.33
N LEU A 12 11.87 1.28 -9.16
CA LEU A 12 10.78 0.82 -10.03
C LEU A 12 10.17 1.93 -10.89
N ALA A 13 10.26 3.19 -10.47
CA ALA A 13 9.64 4.29 -11.18
C ALA A 13 10.59 4.89 -12.23
N ASP A 14 10.01 5.31 -13.35
CA ASP A 14 10.72 5.90 -14.47
C ASP A 14 9.92 7.07 -15.09
N ASN A 15 10.35 7.54 -16.25
CA ASN A 15 9.72 8.65 -16.98
C ASN A 15 8.34 8.33 -17.58
N THR A 16 7.94 7.06 -17.61
CA THR A 16 6.60 6.63 -18.05
C THR A 16 5.63 6.44 -16.89
N THR A 17 6.16 6.42 -15.67
CA THR A 17 5.42 6.18 -14.43
C THR A 17 4.60 7.41 -14.04
N GLN A 18 3.28 7.22 -13.91
CA GLN A 18 2.36 8.22 -13.35
C GLN A 18 2.27 8.01 -11.83
N LEU A 19 2.69 9.01 -11.06
CA LEU A 19 2.78 8.95 -9.60
C LEU A 19 1.70 9.82 -8.96
N TRP A 20 0.81 9.19 -8.19
CA TRP A 20 -0.13 9.89 -7.32
C TRP A 20 0.45 10.02 -5.91
N LEU A 21 0.27 11.18 -5.29
CA LEU A 21 0.74 11.47 -3.93
C LEU A 21 -0.44 11.96 -3.09
N SER A 22 -0.56 11.50 -1.85
CA SER A 22 -1.51 12.05 -0.89
C SER A 22 -1.17 13.51 -0.54
N SER A 23 -2.13 14.23 0.05
CA SER A 23 -2.08 15.68 0.30
C SER A 23 -0.78 16.18 0.92
N SER A 24 -0.27 15.48 1.92
CA SER A 24 0.94 15.90 2.62
C SER A 24 2.19 15.83 1.75
N TYR A 25 2.25 14.92 0.77
CA TYR A 25 3.36 14.86 -0.20
C TYR A 25 3.10 15.68 -1.45
N ALA A 26 1.86 15.76 -1.92
CA ALA A 26 1.48 16.59 -3.06
C ALA A 26 1.73 18.09 -2.81
N SER A 27 1.74 18.54 -1.55
CA SER A 27 2.04 19.93 -1.16
C SER A 27 3.54 20.22 -0.99
N GLN A 28 4.41 19.21 -1.01
CA GLN A 28 5.84 19.36 -0.77
C GLN A 28 6.63 19.50 -2.09
N LYS A 29 6.88 20.75 -2.50
CA LYS A 29 7.60 21.05 -3.74
C LYS A 29 8.96 20.35 -3.85
N ASN A 30 9.77 20.37 -2.79
CA ASN A 30 11.10 19.77 -2.80
C ASN A 30 11.06 18.24 -3.00
N LEU A 31 10.06 17.58 -2.41
CA LEU A 31 9.87 16.14 -2.60
C LEU A 31 9.50 15.82 -4.04
N ILE A 32 8.54 16.56 -4.61
CA ILE A 32 8.12 16.40 -6.01
C ILE A 32 9.29 16.65 -6.97
N ASP A 33 10.07 17.71 -6.74
CA ASP A 33 11.22 18.05 -7.58
C ASP A 33 12.30 16.94 -7.51
N ASN A 34 12.57 16.39 -6.31
CA ASN A 34 13.49 15.26 -6.16
C ASN A 34 13.00 14.00 -6.89
N LEU A 35 11.72 13.66 -6.78
CA LEU A 35 11.13 12.51 -7.48
C LEU A 35 11.21 12.69 -9.00
N ARG A 36 10.91 13.87 -9.52
CA ARG A 36 11.07 14.20 -10.95
C ARG A 36 12.52 14.11 -11.39
N PHE A 37 13.44 14.63 -10.60
CA PHE A 37 14.86 14.67 -10.95
C PHE A 37 15.47 13.26 -10.97
N HIS A 38 15.19 12.45 -9.96
CA HIS A 38 15.82 11.13 -9.81
C HIS A 38 15.08 10.00 -10.53
N CYS A 39 13.74 10.05 -10.59
CA CYS A 39 12.93 8.99 -11.20
C CYS A 39 12.33 9.40 -12.55
N GLY A 40 12.30 10.69 -12.91
CA GLY A 40 11.65 11.15 -14.14
C GLY A 40 10.12 11.14 -14.12
N VAL A 41 9.51 10.80 -12.98
CA VAL A 41 8.05 10.58 -12.85
C VAL A 41 7.21 11.81 -13.19
N SER A 42 6.00 11.56 -13.68
CA SER A 42 4.95 12.58 -13.78
C SER A 42 4.03 12.50 -12.56
N ILE A 43 3.67 13.66 -11.98
CA ILE A 43 2.70 13.70 -10.89
C ILE A 43 1.29 13.72 -11.47
N GLU A 44 0.49 12.73 -11.10
CA GLU A 44 -0.88 12.55 -11.58
C GLU A 44 -1.87 12.80 -10.42
N PRO A 45 -2.75 13.81 -10.51
CA PRO A 45 -3.74 14.08 -9.46
C PRO A 45 -4.87 13.03 -9.38
N SER A 46 -5.13 12.28 -10.46
CA SER A 46 -6.16 11.25 -10.51
C SER A 46 -5.64 9.88 -10.09
N GLN A 47 -6.21 9.31 -9.03
CA GLN A 47 -5.90 7.95 -8.57
C GLN A 47 -6.10 6.89 -9.68
N GLN A 48 -7.10 7.08 -10.55
CA GLN A 48 -7.45 6.15 -11.64
C GLN A 48 -6.37 6.05 -12.73
N LYS A 49 -5.47 7.03 -12.83
CA LYS A 49 -4.44 7.10 -13.87
C LYS A 49 -3.03 6.81 -13.33
N ALA A 50 -2.92 6.57 -12.03
CA ALA A 50 -1.64 6.37 -11.37
C ALA A 50 -1.14 4.93 -11.54
N SER A 51 0.12 4.77 -11.95
CA SER A 51 0.83 3.48 -11.93
C SER A 51 1.31 3.17 -10.51
N PHE A 52 1.80 4.20 -9.80
CA PHE A 52 2.15 4.13 -8.39
C PHE A 52 1.41 5.21 -7.62
N ALA A 53 1.04 4.88 -6.39
CA ALA A 53 0.48 5.84 -5.43
C ALA A 53 1.27 5.79 -4.13
N VAL A 54 1.52 6.94 -3.49
CA VAL A 54 2.06 6.99 -2.13
C VAL A 54 1.10 7.72 -1.21
N ILE A 55 0.67 7.02 -0.16
CA ILE A 55 -0.10 7.60 0.94
C ILE A 55 0.87 7.81 2.11
N ALA A 56 1.05 9.07 2.48
CA ALA A 56 1.89 9.49 3.60
C ALA A 56 1.28 9.04 4.94
N GLU A 57 2.13 8.73 5.91
CA GLU A 57 1.72 8.27 7.25
C GLU A 57 0.70 9.24 7.89
N GLN A 58 0.96 10.54 7.80
CA GLN A 58 0.13 11.58 8.40
C GLN A 58 -1.24 11.76 7.71
N ASP A 59 -1.39 11.32 6.47
CA ASP A 59 -2.67 11.39 5.75
C ASP A 59 -3.53 10.13 5.99
N LEU A 60 -2.94 9.08 6.58
CA LEU A 60 -3.53 7.75 6.59
C LEU A 60 -4.81 7.65 7.42
N ALA A 61 -4.89 8.37 8.53
CA ALA A 61 -6.05 8.38 9.41
C ALA A 61 -7.30 8.97 8.75
N GLU A 62 -7.11 9.94 7.85
CA GLU A 62 -8.19 10.65 7.15
C GLU A 62 -8.45 10.08 5.74
N PHE A 63 -7.61 9.16 5.27
CA PHE A 63 -7.74 8.59 3.93
C PHE A 63 -8.98 7.68 3.82
N SER A 64 -9.89 8.05 2.92
CA SER A 64 -11.12 7.29 2.63
C SER A 64 -10.85 6.05 1.76
N TRP A 65 -10.37 4.97 2.38
CA TRP A 65 -10.08 3.70 1.70
C TRP A 65 -11.27 3.11 0.93
N GLY A 66 -12.50 3.25 1.44
CA GLY A 66 -13.72 2.78 0.76
C GLY A 66 -13.96 3.47 -0.59
N ASP A 67 -13.59 4.74 -0.68
CA ASP A 67 -13.79 5.60 -1.86
C ASP A 67 -12.57 5.65 -2.78
N ALA A 68 -11.48 4.95 -2.43
CA ALA A 68 -10.25 4.94 -3.21
C ALA A 68 -10.50 4.42 -4.63
N THR A 69 -10.11 5.19 -5.64
CA THR A 69 -10.40 4.92 -7.06
C THR A 69 -9.18 4.47 -7.86
N PHE A 70 -8.16 3.92 -7.19
CA PHE A 70 -6.97 3.39 -7.86
C PHE A 70 -7.33 2.35 -8.94
N SER A 71 -6.58 2.36 -10.04
CA SER A 71 -6.81 1.47 -11.19
C SER A 71 -6.57 0.02 -10.77
N PRO A 72 -7.55 -0.89 -10.87
CA PRO A 72 -7.31 -2.31 -10.62
C PRO A 72 -6.72 -3.03 -11.84
N GLY A 73 -6.32 -2.30 -12.89
CA GLY A 73 -6.02 -2.85 -14.20
C GLY A 73 -7.28 -3.37 -14.90
N ASN A 74 -7.10 -4.14 -15.96
CA ASN A 74 -8.19 -4.81 -16.67
C ASN A 74 -7.89 -6.30 -16.87
N GLU A 75 -8.83 -7.05 -17.44
CA GLU A 75 -8.67 -8.50 -17.59
C GLU A 75 -7.54 -8.89 -18.56
N GLU A 76 -7.33 -8.10 -19.61
CA GLU A 76 -6.28 -8.34 -20.62
C GLU A 76 -4.90 -7.88 -20.12
N TYR A 77 -4.87 -6.77 -19.38
CA TYR A 77 -3.66 -6.13 -18.85
C TYR A 77 -3.78 -5.89 -17.34
N PRO A 78 -3.78 -6.95 -16.51
CA PRO A 78 -3.90 -6.82 -15.06
C PRO A 78 -2.68 -6.13 -14.43
N ASP A 79 -1.54 -6.17 -15.10
CA ASP A 79 -0.27 -5.50 -14.74
C ASP A 79 -0.35 -3.97 -14.82
N SER A 80 -1.35 -3.41 -15.53
CA SER A 80 -1.61 -1.97 -15.57
C SER A 80 -2.30 -1.40 -14.32
N SER A 81 -2.48 -2.21 -13.28
CA SER A 81 -3.02 -1.78 -12.00
C SER A 81 -2.10 -0.83 -11.25
N THR A 82 -2.66 0.01 -10.39
CA THR A 82 -1.88 0.81 -9.46
C THR A 82 -1.25 -0.06 -8.37
N THR A 83 0.05 0.15 -8.10
CA THR A 83 0.71 -0.30 -6.87
C THR A 83 0.67 0.81 -5.83
N VAL A 84 0.07 0.55 -4.67
CA VAL A 84 -0.13 1.56 -3.61
C VAL A 84 0.87 1.36 -2.48
N ILE A 85 1.75 2.33 -2.29
CA ILE A 85 2.70 2.42 -1.18
C ILE A 85 2.01 3.14 -0.02
N VAL A 86 1.95 2.49 1.13
CA VAL A 86 1.28 2.99 2.33
C VAL A 86 2.30 3.12 3.45
N GLU A 87 2.56 4.34 3.88
CA GLU A 87 3.45 4.59 5.01
C GLU A 87 2.71 4.41 6.33
N LEU A 88 3.27 3.57 7.20
CA LEU A 88 2.79 3.28 8.54
C LEU A 88 3.82 3.74 9.58
N ASN A 89 3.33 4.12 10.75
CA ASN A 89 4.18 4.46 11.89
C ASN A 89 5.10 3.30 12.30
N ALA A 90 4.55 2.09 12.43
CA ALA A 90 5.28 0.86 12.66
C ALA A 90 4.77 -0.28 11.77
N LEU A 91 5.65 -1.24 11.49
CA LEU A 91 5.34 -2.45 10.73
C LEU A 91 6.22 -3.61 11.22
N SER A 92 5.59 -4.64 11.78
CA SER A 92 6.25 -5.82 12.33
C SER A 92 5.41 -7.08 12.18
N ILE A 93 6.05 -8.23 12.33
CA ILE A 93 5.36 -9.52 12.48
C ILE A 93 4.70 -9.57 13.87
N ALA A 94 3.53 -10.20 13.96
CA ALA A 94 2.71 -10.22 15.16
C ALA A 94 3.32 -10.95 16.37
N SER A 95 4.46 -11.63 16.24
CA SER A 95 5.11 -12.35 17.35
C SER A 95 5.48 -11.46 18.55
N GLU A 96 5.52 -10.14 18.36
CA GLU A 96 5.78 -9.14 19.40
C GLU A 96 4.64 -8.11 19.52
N SER A 97 3.45 -8.45 19.03
CA SER A 97 2.31 -7.52 18.96
C SER A 97 1.71 -7.22 20.33
N THR A 98 1.53 -5.93 20.62
CA THR A 98 0.70 -5.46 21.74
C THR A 98 -0.70 -5.04 21.27
N ALA A 99 -0.99 -5.15 19.97
CA ALA A 99 -2.29 -4.81 19.42
C ALA A 99 -3.35 -5.85 19.83
N SER A 100 -4.61 -5.42 19.93
CA SER A 100 -5.74 -6.32 20.20
C SER A 100 -6.11 -7.18 18.99
N GLN A 101 -5.68 -6.78 17.80
CA GLN A 101 -5.95 -7.44 16.53
C GLN A 101 -4.65 -7.64 15.74
N VAL A 102 -4.70 -8.59 14.81
CA VAL A 102 -3.62 -8.87 13.85
C VAL A 102 -4.23 -9.15 12.48
N LEU A 103 -3.48 -8.86 11.43
CA LEU A 103 -3.85 -9.27 10.08
C LEU A 103 -3.26 -10.64 9.78
N ARG A 104 -4.12 -11.62 9.51
CA ARG A 104 -3.73 -12.98 9.13
C ARG A 104 -3.74 -13.10 7.61
N LEU A 105 -2.56 -13.32 7.03
CA LEU A 105 -2.33 -13.37 5.58
C LEU A 105 -2.21 -14.82 5.11
N THR A 106 -2.91 -15.19 4.05
CA THR A 106 -2.79 -16.49 3.36
C THR A 106 -2.84 -16.32 1.83
N GLY A 107 -2.44 -17.35 1.09
CA GLY A 107 -2.50 -17.37 -0.37
C GLY A 107 -1.19 -17.80 -1.03
N PRO A 108 -1.05 -17.60 -2.35
CA PRO A 108 0.15 -17.97 -3.09
C PRO A 108 1.41 -17.35 -2.48
N GLY A 109 2.47 -18.16 -2.33
CA GLY A 109 3.72 -17.74 -1.69
C GLY A 109 3.74 -17.86 -0.16
N ILE A 110 2.60 -18.14 0.49
CA ILE A 110 2.50 -18.34 1.95
C ILE A 110 2.14 -19.81 2.23
N LYS A 111 3.04 -20.54 2.89
CA LYS A 111 2.86 -21.99 3.15
C LYS A 111 1.69 -22.31 4.09
N THR A 112 1.51 -21.50 5.14
CA THR A 112 0.46 -21.69 6.15
C THR A 112 -0.30 -20.38 6.36
N HIS A 113 0.31 -19.44 7.06
CA HIS A 113 -0.16 -18.08 7.28
C HIS A 113 1.01 -17.23 7.77
N VAL A 114 0.85 -15.91 7.67
CA VAL A 114 1.72 -14.91 8.31
C VAL A 114 0.80 -13.96 9.07
N GLU A 115 1.19 -13.55 10.28
CA GLU A 115 0.44 -12.58 11.07
C GLU A 115 1.22 -11.29 11.20
N ILE A 116 0.58 -10.17 10.89
CA ILE A 116 1.15 -8.83 10.90
C ILE A 116 0.50 -8.02 12.02
N ASP A 117 1.31 -7.30 12.79
CA ASP A 117 0.83 -6.35 13.79
C ASP A 117 -0.02 -5.26 13.12
N SER A 118 -1.21 -5.01 13.65
CA SER A 118 -2.15 -4.03 13.09
C SER A 118 -2.25 -2.74 13.91
N GLY A 119 -1.45 -2.56 14.95
CA GLY A 119 -1.54 -1.47 15.92
C GLY A 119 -1.33 -0.08 15.32
N SER A 120 -0.56 0.02 14.24
CA SER A 120 -0.37 1.28 13.50
C SER A 120 -1.32 1.46 12.31
N MET A 121 -2.22 0.50 12.04
CA MET A 121 -3.11 0.57 10.89
C MET A 121 -4.48 1.14 11.27
N PRO A 122 -5.00 2.15 10.56
CA PRO A 122 -6.37 2.59 10.75
C PRO A 122 -7.37 1.49 10.38
N THR A 123 -8.51 1.49 11.07
CA THR A 123 -9.59 0.53 10.82
C THR A 123 -10.06 0.54 9.37
N SER A 124 -10.12 1.71 8.73
CA SER A 124 -10.50 1.84 7.31
C SER A 124 -9.56 1.09 6.37
N LEU A 125 -8.25 1.11 6.62
CA LEU A 125 -7.26 0.33 5.86
C LEU A 125 -7.46 -1.18 6.11
N MET A 126 -7.63 -1.60 7.36
CA MET A 126 -7.84 -3.01 7.70
C MET A 126 -9.12 -3.56 7.04
N THR A 127 -10.23 -2.83 7.13
CA THR A 127 -11.49 -3.18 6.44
C THR A 127 -11.30 -3.28 4.93
N PHE A 128 -10.59 -2.32 4.32
CA PHE A 128 -10.31 -2.38 2.89
C PHE A 128 -9.49 -3.61 2.50
N LEU A 129 -8.45 -3.94 3.26
CA LEU A 129 -7.59 -5.09 3.02
C LEU A 129 -8.36 -6.42 3.10
N GLU A 130 -9.23 -6.57 4.10
CA GLU A 130 -10.08 -7.75 4.29
C GLU A 130 -11.11 -7.91 3.16
N GLN A 131 -11.77 -6.82 2.75
CA GLN A 131 -12.83 -6.83 1.72
C GLN A 131 -12.29 -6.80 0.28
N ARG A 132 -10.97 -6.73 0.10
CA ARG A 132 -10.35 -6.46 -1.21
C ARG A 132 -10.68 -7.51 -2.28
N GLN A 133 -10.86 -8.77 -1.87
CA GLN A 133 -11.23 -9.88 -2.77
C GLN A 133 -12.68 -9.81 -3.25
N GLU A 134 -13.56 -9.15 -2.50
CA GLU A 134 -14.94 -8.89 -2.90
C GLU A 134 -15.02 -7.67 -3.82
N ARG A 135 -14.15 -6.66 -3.57
CA ARG A 135 -14.05 -5.43 -4.35
C ARG A 135 -13.52 -5.67 -5.76
N TYR A 136 -12.59 -6.60 -5.94
CA TYR A 136 -11.93 -6.85 -7.23
C TYR A 136 -12.00 -8.31 -7.63
N THR A 137 -12.44 -8.57 -8.86
CA THR A 137 -12.39 -9.91 -9.45
C THR A 137 -11.02 -10.15 -10.08
N PHE A 138 -10.30 -11.16 -9.57
CA PHE A 138 -9.04 -11.61 -10.17
C PHE A 138 -9.20 -11.88 -11.68
N PRO A 139 -8.27 -11.46 -12.56
CA PRO A 139 -6.91 -11.00 -12.25
C PRO A 139 -6.78 -9.51 -11.89
N ARG A 140 -7.88 -8.76 -11.86
CA ARG A 140 -7.87 -7.35 -11.49
C ARG A 140 -7.68 -7.17 -9.99
N GLY A 141 -7.17 -6.01 -9.61
CA GLY A 141 -6.96 -5.59 -8.24
C GLY A 141 -5.70 -4.74 -8.11
N ILE A 142 -5.58 -4.02 -7.01
CA ILE A 142 -4.35 -3.30 -6.68
C ILE A 142 -3.45 -4.15 -5.79
N ASP A 143 -2.15 -3.94 -5.92
CA ASP A 143 -1.13 -4.47 -5.03
C ASP A 143 -0.75 -3.38 -4.00
N LEU A 144 -0.44 -3.79 -2.77
CA LEU A 144 -0.05 -2.85 -1.72
C LEU A 144 1.38 -3.12 -1.23
N LEU A 145 2.12 -2.04 -0.97
CA LEU A 145 3.41 -2.07 -0.29
C LEU A 145 3.25 -1.29 1.02
N LEU A 146 3.18 -1.99 2.15
CA LEU A 146 3.19 -1.37 3.47
C LEU A 146 4.63 -1.07 3.85
N VAL A 147 4.92 0.15 4.30
CA VAL A 147 6.28 0.55 4.65
C VAL A 147 6.34 1.32 5.96
N SER A 148 7.38 1.10 6.75
CA SER A 148 7.67 1.87 7.97
C SER A 148 9.19 2.05 8.07
N GLY A 149 9.67 3.30 7.97
CA GLY A 149 11.09 3.59 7.89
C GLY A 149 11.78 2.84 6.73
N GLU A 150 12.55 1.81 7.07
CA GLU A 150 13.30 0.95 6.13
C GLU A 150 12.64 -0.41 5.88
N THR A 151 11.58 -0.75 6.63
CA THR A 151 10.85 -2.01 6.50
C THR A 151 9.81 -1.91 5.40
N LEU A 152 9.69 -2.98 4.60
CA LEU A 152 8.68 -3.12 3.55
C LEU A 152 8.01 -4.49 3.62
N LEU A 153 6.68 -4.51 3.50
CA LEU A 153 5.88 -5.71 3.34
C LEU A 153 4.98 -5.56 2.10
N ALA A 154 5.13 -6.47 1.15
CA ALA A 154 4.30 -6.50 -0.05
C ALA A 154 3.07 -7.40 0.16
N ILE A 155 1.90 -6.91 -0.24
CA ILE A 155 0.63 -7.62 -0.25
C ILE A 155 0.13 -7.67 -1.70
N PRO A 156 0.48 -8.73 -2.45
CA PRO A 156 -0.05 -8.97 -3.77
C PRO A 156 -1.57 -9.12 -3.79
N ARG A 157 -2.16 -8.96 -4.97
CA ARG A 157 -3.61 -8.92 -5.08
C ARG A 157 -4.31 -10.24 -4.77
N THR A 158 -3.57 -11.33 -4.79
CA THR A 158 -4.04 -12.69 -4.50
C THR A 158 -3.98 -13.03 -3.01
N THR A 159 -3.31 -12.23 -2.19
CA THR A 159 -3.24 -12.43 -0.74
C THR A 159 -4.61 -12.20 -0.11
N LYS A 160 -5.09 -13.22 0.60
CA LYS A 160 -6.29 -13.17 1.43
C LYS A 160 -5.91 -12.67 2.82
N ILE A 161 -6.72 -11.78 3.37
CA ILE A 161 -6.48 -11.15 4.67
C ILE A 161 -7.73 -11.31 5.51
N GLU A 162 -7.53 -11.72 6.76
CA GLU A 162 -8.55 -11.79 7.80
C GLU A 162 -8.09 -10.95 8.99
N VAL A 163 -8.99 -10.14 9.56
CA VAL A 163 -8.72 -9.43 10.83
C VAL A 163 -9.09 -10.36 11.98
N THR A 164 -8.09 -10.77 12.77
CA THR A 164 -8.30 -11.70 13.87
C THR A 164 -7.86 -11.10 15.20
N ALA A 165 -8.39 -11.59 16.31
CA ALA A 165 -7.93 -11.17 17.63
C ALA A 165 -6.48 -11.63 17.85
N CYS A 166 -5.66 -10.75 18.42
CA CYS A 166 -4.31 -11.11 18.82
C CYS A 166 -4.40 -12.15 19.96
N THR A 167 -4.05 -13.39 19.66
CA THR A 167 -3.95 -14.43 20.68
C THR A 167 -2.55 -14.37 21.25
N SER A 168 -2.37 -13.53 22.27
CA SER A 168 -1.16 -13.53 23.09
C SER A 168 -0.94 -14.95 23.64
N GLN A 169 0.14 -15.62 23.20
CA GLN A 169 0.65 -16.83 23.83
C GLN A 169 1.40 -16.49 25.11
#